data_AF-A0A8T4U0A0-F1
#
_entry.id   AF-A0A8T4U0A0-F1
#
_cell.length_a   1.000
_cell.length_b   1.000
_cell.length_c   1.000
_cell.angle_alpha   90.00
_cell.angle_beta   90.00
_cell.angle_gamma   90.00
#
_symmetry.space_group_name_H-M   'P 1'
#
loop_
_entity.id
_entity.type
_entity.pdbx_description
1 polymer ?
#
loop_
_entity_poly.entity_id
_entity_poly.type
_entity_poly.pdbx_seq_one_letter_code
_entity_poly.pdbx_strand_id
1 'polypeptide(L)'
;MDIKSKVALILGIIVIGLVFYSASNSIVPSLLVGNAAERGTCFDTDAGVDEFMKGTVSGTFNNGVDYERTDYCIDSWQLKEYRCDATSSTGFEIGSEAIGEGKFILCDNGCQDGACCLNKNCEG
;
A
#
# COMPACT_ATOMS: atom_id res chain seq x y z
N MET A 1 -56.38 -11.07 -31.64
CA MET A 1 -55.11 -10.44 -32.04
C MET A 1 -54.57 -11.17 -33.25
N ASP A 2 -54.49 -10.49 -34.40
CA ASP A 2 -54.03 -11.06 -35.66
C ASP A 2 -52.53 -11.42 -35.61
N ILE A 3 -52.09 -12.34 -36.47
CA ILE A 3 -50.69 -12.78 -36.53
C ILE A 3 -49.72 -11.62 -36.76
N LYS A 4 -50.13 -10.61 -37.52
CA LYS A 4 -49.34 -9.39 -37.73
C LYS A 4 -49.11 -8.61 -36.44
N SER A 5 -50.13 -8.54 -35.58
CA SER A 5 -50.05 -7.88 -34.27
C SER A 5 -49.19 -8.68 -33.28
N LYS A 6 -49.21 -10.02 -33.35
CA LYS A 6 -48.34 -10.88 -32.52
C LYS A 6 -46.87 -10.72 -32.92
N VAL A 7 -46.58 -10.69 -34.22
CA VAL A 7 -45.21 -10.50 -34.75
C VAL A 7 -44.68 -9.10 -34.38
N ALA A 8 -45.50 -8.06 -34.51
CA ALA A 8 -45.12 -6.70 -34.11
C ALA A 8 -44.79 -6.60 -32.61
N LEU A 9 -45.56 -7.27 -31.75
CA LEU A 9 -45.32 -7.30 -30.30
C LEU A 9 -44.00 -8.00 -29.95
N ILE A 10 -43.73 -9.15 -30.56
CA ILE A 10 -42.50 -9.93 -30.33
C ILE A 10 -41.27 -9.13 -30.79
N LEU A 11 -41.32 -8.52 -31.98
CA LEU A 11 -40.24 -7.69 -32.48
C LEU A 11 -39.99 -6.47 -31.56
N GLY A 12 -41.05 -5.86 -31.03
CA GLY A 12 -40.94 -4.77 -30.05
C GLY A 12 -40.21 -5.19 -28.77
N ILE A 13 -40.54 -6.36 -28.21
CA ILE A 13 -39.89 -6.89 -26.99
C ILE A 13 -38.41 -7.20 -27.24
N ILE A 14 -38.07 -7.78 -28.39
CA ILE A 14 -36.68 -8.09 -28.75
C ILE A 14 -35.85 -6.80 -28.87
N VAL A 15 -36.37 -5.77 -29.55
CA VAL A 15 -35.68 -4.48 -29.69
C VAL A 15 -35.47 -3.83 -28.32
N ILE A 16 -36.48 -3.84 -27.46
CA ILE A 16 -36.39 -3.31 -26.10
C ILE A 16 -35.32 -4.08 -25.29
N GLY A 17 -35.36 -5.41 -25.33
CA GLY A 17 -34.37 -6.26 -24.64
C GLY A 17 -32.94 -6.03 -25.11
N LEU A 18 -32.72 -5.82 -26.41
CA LEU A 18 -31.39 -5.51 -26.97
C LEU A 18 -30.86 -4.15 -26.53
N VAL A 19 -31.73 -3.13 -26.44
CA VAL A 19 -31.35 -1.80 -25.93
C VAL A 19 -30.94 -1.89 -24.46
N PHE A 20 -31.72 -2.59 -23.62
CA PHE A 20 -31.38 -2.80 -22.21
C PHE A 20 -30.13 -3.67 -22.02
N TYR A 21 -29.92 -4.69 -22.85
CA TYR A 21 -28.70 -5.51 -22.84
C TYR A 21 -27.44 -4.66 -23.15
N SER A 22 -27.52 -3.76 -24.13
CA SER A 22 -26.42 -2.85 -24.45
C SER A 22 -26.16 -1.80 -23.36
N ALA A 23 -27.19 -1.35 -22.65
CA ALA A 23 -27.06 -0.42 -21.53
C ALA A 23 -26.49 -1.07 -20.25
N SER A 24 -26.71 -2.38 -20.09
CA SER A 24 -26.21 -3.18 -18.95
C SER A 24 -24.72 -3.50 -19.04
N ASN A 25 -24.08 -3.28 -20.18
CA ASN A 25 -22.63 -3.36 -20.36
C ASN A 25 -21.94 -2.01 -20.15
N SER A 26 -22.57 -1.13 -19.36
CA SER A 26 -21.88 0.01 -18.78
C SER A 26 -20.89 -0.52 -17.75
N ILE A 27 -19.67 -0.77 -18.23
CA ILE A 27 -18.41 -0.43 -17.58
C ILE A 27 -18.67 0.03 -16.15
N VAL A 28 -18.51 -0.89 -15.19
CA VAL A 28 -17.91 -0.45 -13.94
C VAL A 28 -16.73 0.40 -14.39
N PRO A 29 -16.62 1.69 -14.00
CA PRO A 29 -15.29 2.21 -13.82
C PRO A 29 -14.71 1.15 -12.89
N SER A 30 -13.81 0.33 -13.43
CA SER A 30 -12.75 -0.17 -12.57
C SER A 30 -12.20 1.14 -12.06
N LEU A 31 -12.68 1.53 -10.87
CA LEU A 31 -11.91 2.32 -9.97
C LEU A 31 -10.67 1.46 -9.92
N LEU A 32 -9.72 1.83 -10.76
CA LEU A 32 -8.35 1.72 -10.41
C LEU A 32 -8.28 2.49 -9.07
N VAL A 33 -8.70 1.82 -7.98
CA VAL A 33 -7.77 1.51 -6.91
C VAL A 33 -6.76 0.55 -7.56
N GLY A 34 -6.09 1.05 -8.61
CA GLY A 34 -4.68 0.90 -8.72
C GLY A 34 -4.28 1.34 -7.34
N ASN A 35 -3.74 0.38 -6.63
CA ASN A 35 -2.80 0.59 -5.57
C ASN A 35 -1.67 1.46 -6.18
N ALA A 36 -1.99 2.70 -6.55
CA ALA A 36 -1.06 3.79 -6.44
C ALA A 36 -0.72 3.68 -4.97
N ALA A 37 0.45 3.13 -4.70
CA ALA A 37 1.13 3.34 -3.44
C ALA A 37 0.73 4.76 -3.00
N GLU A 38 0.07 4.89 -1.86
CA GLU A 38 -0.34 6.19 -1.34
C GLU A 38 0.96 6.97 -1.11
N ARG A 39 1.45 7.62 -2.18
CA ARG A 39 2.77 8.25 -2.28
C ARG A 39 2.76 9.52 -1.45
N GLY A 40 2.91 9.36 -0.14
CA GLY A 40 3.00 10.44 0.82
C GLY A 40 4.37 11.11 0.90
N THR A 41 4.51 12.05 1.83
CA THR A 41 5.83 12.47 2.34
C THR A 41 6.40 11.36 3.23
N CYS A 42 7.73 11.25 3.29
CA CYS A 42 8.42 10.32 4.19
C CYS A 42 9.66 11.02 4.72
N PHE A 43 9.77 11.10 6.04
CA PHE A 43 10.92 11.59 6.78
C PHE A 43 11.45 10.47 7.66
N ASP A 44 12.76 10.27 7.62
CA ASP A 44 13.46 9.18 8.29
C ASP A 44 14.55 9.75 9.19
N THR A 45 14.58 9.38 10.46
CA THR A 45 15.53 9.95 11.43
C THR A 45 16.94 9.37 11.34
N ASP A 46 17.08 8.15 10.82
CA ASP A 46 18.37 7.47 10.62
C ASP A 46 18.84 7.46 9.15
N ALA A 47 18.05 8.09 8.27
CA ALA A 47 18.30 8.21 6.84
C ALA A 47 18.37 6.87 6.07
N GLY A 48 17.63 5.85 6.50
CA GLY A 48 17.34 4.69 5.68
C GLY A 48 17.31 3.39 6.48
N VAL A 49 18.31 2.53 6.27
CA VAL A 49 18.49 1.34 7.12
C VAL A 49 19.74 1.59 7.93
N ASP A 50 19.57 1.79 9.23
CA ASP A 50 20.66 1.80 10.20
C ASP A 50 20.27 0.91 11.37
N GLU A 51 20.57 -0.37 11.26
CA GLU A 51 20.18 -1.34 12.29
C GLU A 51 20.80 -1.07 13.67
N PHE A 52 21.74 -0.15 13.81
CA PHE A 52 22.40 0.18 15.08
C PHE A 52 21.86 1.46 15.73
N MET A 53 20.97 2.19 15.07
CA MET A 53 20.33 3.38 15.58
C MET A 53 18.82 3.17 15.58
N LYS A 54 18.14 3.52 16.66
CA LYS A 54 16.67 3.52 16.67
C LYS A 54 16.15 4.64 15.77
N GLY A 55 15.49 4.27 14.68
CA GLY A 55 14.84 5.15 13.74
C GLY A 55 13.36 5.37 14.00
N THR A 56 12.83 6.42 13.39
CA THR A 56 11.40 6.69 13.26
C THR A 56 11.12 7.31 11.89
N VAL A 57 10.21 6.66 11.18
CA VAL A 57 9.70 7.10 9.90
C VAL A 57 8.35 7.79 10.12
N SER A 58 8.22 9.01 9.62
CA SER A 58 7.01 9.82 9.74
C SER A 58 6.65 10.51 8.42
N GLY A 59 5.38 10.85 8.23
CA GLY A 59 4.94 11.53 7.02
C GLY A 59 3.43 11.64 6.90
N THR A 60 2.97 11.98 5.71
CA THR A 60 1.55 12.17 5.40
C THR A 60 1.22 11.47 4.10
N PHE A 61 0.26 10.54 4.10
CA PHE A 61 -0.23 9.89 2.88
C PHE A 61 -0.90 10.89 1.94
N ASN A 62 -1.03 10.55 0.66
CA ASN A 62 -1.72 11.41 -0.33
C ASN A 62 -3.19 11.73 0.03
N ASN A 63 -3.83 10.89 0.85
CA ASN A 63 -5.18 11.12 1.34
C ASN A 63 -5.23 12.14 2.51
N GLY A 64 -4.08 12.68 2.93
CA GLY A 64 -3.94 13.65 4.02
C GLY A 64 -3.83 13.05 5.42
N VAL A 65 -3.78 11.72 5.54
CA VAL A 65 -3.62 11.03 6.84
C VAL A 65 -2.14 10.95 7.21
N ASP A 66 -1.81 11.45 8.39
CA ASP A 66 -0.46 11.36 8.95
C ASP A 66 -0.14 9.95 9.45
N TYR A 67 1.14 9.60 9.41
CA TYR A 67 1.64 8.33 9.92
C TYR A 67 2.98 8.48 10.62
N GLU A 68 3.23 7.55 11.54
CA GLU A 68 4.49 7.40 12.27
C GLU A 68 4.74 5.91 12.53
N ARG A 69 6.00 5.48 12.38
CA ARG A 69 6.48 4.12 12.63
C ARG A 69 7.88 4.19 13.21
N THR A 70 8.08 3.58 14.37
CA THR A 70 9.36 3.54 15.08
C THR A 70 9.90 2.12 15.09
N ASP A 71 11.21 1.99 14.97
CA ASP A 71 11.88 0.69 15.00
C ASP A 71 11.69 0.00 16.33
N TYR A 72 11.57 -1.32 16.27
CA TYR A 72 11.37 -2.12 17.47
C TYR A 72 11.91 -3.53 17.32
N CYS A 73 12.38 -4.06 18.44
CA CYS A 73 12.78 -5.46 18.54
C CYS A 73 11.52 -6.33 18.62
N ILE A 74 11.36 -7.24 17.67
CA ILE A 74 10.30 -8.26 17.71
C ILE A 74 10.59 -9.27 18.81
N ASP A 75 11.87 -9.63 18.93
CA ASP A 75 12.42 -10.44 20.00
C ASP A 75 13.88 -10.04 20.26
N SER A 76 14.59 -10.79 21.11
CA SER A 76 15.98 -10.48 21.47
C SER A 76 16.99 -10.58 20.33
N TRP A 77 16.60 -11.05 19.14
CA TRP A 77 17.48 -11.32 18.00
C TRP A 77 16.97 -10.72 16.68
N GLN A 78 15.75 -10.18 16.65
CA GLN A 78 15.15 -9.67 15.43
C GLN A 78 14.65 -8.23 15.61
N LEU A 79 15.13 -7.35 14.74
CA LEU A 79 14.72 -5.95 14.59
C LEU A 79 13.70 -5.81 13.46
N LYS A 80 12.64 -5.04 13.70
CA LYS A 80 11.76 -4.51 12.67
C LYS A 80 12.16 -3.07 12.41
N GLU A 81 12.80 -2.87 11.26
CA GLU A 81 13.34 -1.59 10.78
C GLU A 81 12.37 -0.93 9.81
N TYR A 82 11.92 0.29 10.09
CA TYR A 82 11.17 1.11 9.17
C TYR A 82 12.11 2.06 8.47
N ARG A 83 11.93 2.21 7.16
CA ARG A 83 12.75 3.10 6.35
C ARG A 83 11.92 3.82 5.31
N CYS A 84 12.42 4.96 4.86
CA CYS A 84 12.03 5.53 3.58
C CYS A 84 12.91 4.93 2.44
N ASP A 85 12.44 4.74 1.20
CA ASP A 85 13.28 4.29 0.05
C ASP A 85 13.63 5.46 -0.91
N ALA A 86 14.92 5.72 -1.13
CA ALA A 86 15.39 6.86 -1.92
C ALA A 86 15.33 6.64 -3.46
N THR A 87 14.88 5.49 -3.96
CA THR A 87 15.06 5.11 -5.38
C THR A 87 13.99 5.59 -6.38
N SER A 88 12.91 6.26 -5.94
CA SER A 88 11.96 6.90 -6.88
C SER A 88 12.43 8.24 -7.38
N SER A 89 12.44 8.38 -8.70
CA SER A 89 12.62 9.65 -9.42
C SER A 89 11.40 10.61 -9.32
N THR A 90 10.46 10.34 -8.42
CA THR A 90 9.21 11.10 -8.22
C THR A 90 8.93 11.46 -6.75
N GLY A 91 9.99 11.58 -5.94
CA GLY A 91 9.88 11.77 -4.48
C GLY A 91 9.98 10.42 -3.77
N PHE A 92 10.71 10.38 -2.66
CA PHE A 92 11.08 9.20 -1.88
C PHE A 92 10.03 8.07 -2.00
N GLU A 93 10.43 6.96 -2.64
CA GLU A 93 9.55 5.82 -2.79
C GLU A 93 9.31 5.24 -1.39
N ILE A 94 8.05 4.92 -1.10
CA ILE A 94 7.77 3.81 -0.20
C ILE A 94 8.05 2.59 -1.07
N GLY A 95 9.07 1.79 -0.74
CA GLY A 95 9.34 0.54 -1.46
C GLY A 95 8.03 -0.22 -1.67
N SER A 96 7.86 -0.84 -2.83
CA SER A 96 6.61 -1.37 -3.41
C SER A 96 5.86 -2.45 -2.61
N GLU A 97 6.13 -2.58 -1.32
CA GLU A 97 5.51 -3.47 -0.36
C GLU A 97 5.02 -2.57 0.78
N ALA A 98 3.75 -2.16 0.65
CA ALA A 98 2.90 -1.46 1.61
C ALA A 98 3.57 -0.67 2.75
N ILE A 99 3.21 0.62 2.85
CA ILE A 99 3.27 1.45 4.06
C ILE A 99 3.43 0.62 5.35
N GLY A 100 4.62 0.68 5.96
CA GLY A 100 4.88 0.03 7.24
C GLY A 100 5.24 -1.46 7.18
N GLU A 101 5.64 -2.02 6.04
CA GLU A 101 6.36 -3.29 6.04
C GLU A 101 7.83 -3.05 6.36
N GLY A 102 8.13 -2.83 7.64
CA GLY A 102 9.51 -2.74 8.09
C GLY A 102 10.36 -3.94 7.65
N LYS A 103 11.64 -3.74 7.38
CA LYS A 103 12.59 -4.81 7.09
C LYS A 103 12.84 -5.61 8.37
N PHE A 104 12.82 -6.93 8.26
CA PHE A 104 13.25 -7.81 9.34
C PHE A 104 14.77 -7.96 9.26
N ILE A 105 15.48 -7.59 10.33
CA ILE A 105 16.94 -7.69 10.44
C ILE A 105 17.27 -8.64 11.59
N LEU A 106 18.21 -9.56 11.38
CA LEU A 106 18.74 -10.41 12.43
C LEU A 106 19.92 -9.69 13.10
N CYS A 107 19.85 -9.52 14.42
CA CYS A 107 20.90 -8.89 15.21
C CYS A 107 21.82 -9.96 15.81
N ASP A 108 23.03 -10.10 15.28
CA ASP A 108 24.00 -11.12 15.73
C ASP A 108 24.39 -11.02 17.22
N ASN A 109 24.27 -9.81 17.79
CA ASN A 109 24.66 -9.51 19.17
C ASN A 109 23.47 -9.18 20.09
N GLY A 110 22.26 -9.40 19.60
CA GLY A 110 21.02 -9.07 20.29
C GLY A 110 20.38 -7.77 19.80
N CYS A 111 19.08 -7.66 20.07
CA CYS A 111 18.26 -6.47 19.79
C CYS A 111 17.75 -5.89 21.10
N GLN A 112 17.90 -4.57 21.27
CA GLN A 112 17.36 -3.84 22.42
C GLN A 112 16.95 -2.42 22.02
N ASP A 113 15.82 -1.95 22.57
CA ASP A 113 15.25 -0.61 22.35
C ASP A 113 15.06 -0.19 20.88
N GLY A 114 14.82 -1.16 19.99
CA GLY A 114 14.64 -0.86 18.56
C GLY A 114 15.94 -0.64 17.80
N ALA A 115 17.05 -1.18 18.29
CA ALA A 115 18.31 -1.26 17.57
C ALA A 115 19.04 -2.59 17.86
N CYS A 116 19.88 -3.03 16.93
CA CYS A 116 20.84 -4.10 17.13
C CYS A 116 22.01 -3.62 18.01
N CYS A 117 22.49 -4.50 18.90
CA CYS A 117 23.59 -4.19 19.79
C CYS A 117 24.94 -4.32 19.05
N LEU A 118 25.90 -3.45 19.38
CA LEU A 118 27.28 -3.57 18.92
C LEU A 118 28.09 -4.37 19.95
N ASN A 119 28.65 -5.51 19.56
CA ASN A 119 29.51 -6.34 20.43
C ASN A 119 28.87 -6.72 21.79
N LYS A 120 27.55 -6.96 21.81
CA LYS A 120 26.71 -7.21 23.00
C LYS A 120 26.49 -5.99 23.92
N ASN A 121 26.99 -4.83 23.53
CA ASN A 121 26.65 -3.57 24.17
C ASN A 121 25.48 -2.94 23.42
N CYS A 122 24.41 -2.67 24.17
CA CYS A 122 23.17 -2.14 23.64
C CYS A 122 22.94 -0.69 24.07
N GLU A 123 24.02 0.01 24.39
CA GLU A 123 24.01 1.43 24.74
C GLU A 123 24.26 2.21 23.44
N GLY A 124 23.21 2.77 22.86
CA GLY A 124 23.22 3.68 21.71
C GLY A 124 22.65 5.04 22.12
#